data_AF-A0A7H4PNM4-F1
#
_entry.id   AF-A0A7H4PNM4-F1
#
_cell.length_a   1.000
_cell.length_b   1.000
_cell.length_c   1.000
_cell.angle_alpha   90.00
_cell.angle_beta   90.00
_cell.angle_gamma   90.00
#
_symmetry.space_group_name_H-M   'P 1'
#
loop_
_entity.id
_entity.type
_entity.pdbx_description
1 polymer ?
#
loop_
_entity_poly.entity_id
_entity_poly.type
_entity_poly.pdbx_seq_one_letter_code
_entity_poly.pdbx_strand_id
1 'polypeptide(L)' 'MNHFILSDSHKCIGCKACEVACVMAHNDEQHVLTPQRFLPRITVIKNEQKT' A
#
# COMPACT_ATOMS: atom_id res chain seq x y z
N MET A 1 19.68 -0.66 -8.27
CA MET A 1 19.66 0.21 -7.07
C MET A 1 18.45 -0.16 -6.25
N ASN A 2 18.56 -0.27 -4.92
CA ASN A 2 17.40 -0.56 -4.07
C ASN A 2 16.67 0.75 -3.74
N HIS A 3 15.37 0.78 -4.00
CA HIS A 3 14.51 1.90 -3.65
C HIS A 3 13.80 1.59 -2.33
N PHE A 4 13.88 2.52 -1.37
CA PHE A 4 13.22 2.41 -0.08
C PHE A 4 12.22 3.54 0.09
N ILE A 5 11.11 3.25 0.76
CA ILE A 5 10.07 4.23 1.11
C ILE A 5 10.00 4.26 2.64
N LEU A 6 10.11 5.45 3.22
CA LEU A 6 9.94 5.67 4.66
C LEU A 6 8.67 6.49 4.88
N SER A 7 7.84 6.07 5.83
CA SER A 7 6.61 6.77 6.21
C SER A 7 6.49 6.84 7.73
N ASP A 8 5.99 7.96 8.23
CA ASP A 8 5.62 8.12 9.64
C ASP A 8 4.27 7.43 9.89
N SER A 9 4.27 6.35 10.65
CA SER A 9 3.06 5.59 10.96
C SER A 9 2.06 6.36 11.82
N HIS A 10 2.49 7.35 12.61
CA HIS A 10 1.59 8.15 13.45
C HIS A 10 0.71 9.09 12.62
N LYS A 11 1.09 9.39 11.38
CA LYS A 11 0.30 10.19 10.43
C LYS A 11 -0.55 9.33 9.49
N CYS A 12 -0.45 8.01 9.58
CA CYS A 12 -1.23 7.10 8.75
C CYS A 12 -2.71 7.13 9.17
N ILE A 13 -3.58 7.55 8.25
CA ILE A 13 -5.04 7.58 8.45
C ILE A 13 -5.76 6.33 7.92
N GLY A 14 -5.00 5.32 7.48
CA GLY A 14 -5.57 4.07 6.95
C GLY A 14 -6.22 4.20 5.57
N CYS A 15 -5.82 5.17 4.75
CA CYS A 15 -6.42 5.44 3.43
C CYS A 15 -6.08 4.41 2.34
N LYS A 16 -5.17 3.46 2.59
CA LYS A 16 -4.72 2.42 1.64
C LYS A 16 -4.05 2.93 0.35
N ALA A 17 -3.74 4.23 0.26
CA ALA A 17 -3.07 4.81 -0.92
C ALA A 17 -1.72 4.13 -1.23
N CYS A 18 -0.98 3.67 -0.21
CA CYS A 18 0.25 2.92 -0.39
C CYS A 18 0.05 1.59 -1.13
N GLU A 19 -1.03 0.86 -0.84
CA GLU A 19 -1.37 -0.40 -1.52
C GLU A 19 -1.75 -0.13 -2.98
N VAL A 20 -2.53 0.93 -3.24
CA VAL A 20 -2.90 1.37 -4.60
C VAL A 20 -1.67 1.75 -5.41
N ALA A 21 -0.77 2.55 -4.83
CA ALA A 21 0.47 2.95 -5.49
C ALA A 21 1.35 1.74 -5.84
N CYS A 22 1.44 0.74 -4.95
CA CYS A 22 2.18 -0.50 -5.20
C CYS A 22 1.60 -1.27 -6.39
N VAL A 23 0.28 -1.38 -6.51
CA VAL A 23 -0.38 -2.02 -7.65
C VAL A 23 -0.06 -1.27 -8.95
N MET A 24 -0.22 0.05 -8.97
CA MET A 24 0.02 0.85 -10.17
C MET A 24 1.48 0.79 -10.62
N ALA A 25 2.43 0.90 -9.69
CA ALA A 25 3.87 0.80 -9.98
C ALA A 25 4.28 -0.57 -10.56
N HIS A 26 3.46 -1.60 -10.36
CA HIS A 26 3.67 -2.95 -10.87
C HIS A 26 2.63 -3.38 -11.91
N ASN A 27 1.90 -2.43 -12.49
CA ASN A 27 0.90 -2.63 -13.53
C ASN A 27 0.94 -1.47 -14.54
N ASP A 28 2.15 -1.12 -15.02
CA ASP A 28 2.37 -0.09 -16.03
C ASP A 28 1.70 1.27 -15.73
N GLU A 29 1.75 1.69 -14.46
CA GLU A 29 1.11 2.90 -13.92
C GLU A 29 -0.43 2.91 -14.01
N GLN A 30 -1.06 1.77 -14.30
CA GLN A 30 -2.51 1.62 -14.40
C GLN A 30 -3.11 0.99 -13.15
N HIS A 31 -4.33 1.41 -12.81
CA HIS A 31 -5.11 0.75 -11.77
C HIS A 31 -5.83 -0.49 -12.31
N VAL A 32 -6.09 -1.45 -11.42
CA VAL A 32 -6.85 -2.66 -11.76
C VAL A 32 -8.36 -2.37 -11.68
N LEU A 33 -9.12 -2.94 -12.61
CA LEU A 33 -10.57 -2.69 -12.70
C LEU A 33 -11.40 -3.71 -11.92
N THR A 34 -10.78 -4.77 -11.38
CA THR A 34 -11.48 -5.82 -10.64
C THR A 34 -10.82 -6.08 -9.29
N PRO A 35 -11.61 -6.34 -8.23
CA PRO A 35 -11.06 -6.62 -6.89
C PRO A 35 -10.10 -7.81 -6.85
N GLN A 36 -10.34 -8.84 -7.67
CA GLN A 36 -9.50 -10.05 -7.73
C GLN A 36 -8.09 -9.78 -8.26
N ARG A 37 -7.92 -8.68 -9.01
CA ARG A 37 -6.61 -8.25 -9.51
C ARG A 37 -5.92 -7.24 -8.59
N PHE A 38 -6.57 -6.80 -7.51
CA PHE A 38 -5.95 -5.94 -6.51
C PHE A 38 -5.03 -6.77 -5.61
N LEU A 39 -3.80 -6.99 -6.09
CA LEU A 39 -2.78 -7.83 -5.46
C LEU A 39 -1.52 -6.99 -5.17
N PRO A 40 -1.56 -6.06 -4.19
CA PRO A 40 -0.38 -5.29 -3.81
C PRO A 40 0.71 -6.21 -3.26
N ARG A 41 1.98 -5.86 -3.53
CA ARG A 41 3.14 -6.59 -2.98
C ARG A 41 3.47 -6.21 -1.53
N ILE A 42 2.72 -5.25 -0.97
CA ILE A 42 2.82 -4.79 0.42
C ILE A 42 1.46 -4.95 1.10
N THR A 43 1.46 -5.02 2.43
CA THR A 43 0.24 -5.09 3.23
C THR A 43 0.36 -4.14 4.41
N VAL A 44 -0.70 -3.36 4.66
CA VAL A 44 -0.75 -2.50 5.85
C VAL A 44 -1.04 -3.35 7.08
N ILE A 45 -0.12 -3.32 8.04
CA ILE A 45 -0.34 -3.89 9.37
C ILE A 45 -0.89 -2.80 10.28
N LYS A 46 -2.08 -3.01 10.83
CA LYS A 46 -2.60 -2.17 11.90
C LYS A 46 -2.07 -2.74 13.22
N ASN A 47 -1.19 -2.01 13.88
CA ASN A 47 -0.90 -2.30 15.27
C ASN A 47 -2.12 -1.88 16.10
N GLU A 48 -2.87 -2.88 16.56
CA GLU A 48 -3.83 -2.66 17.64
C GLU A 48 -3.03 -2.26 18.87
N GLN A 49 -3.13 -0.99 19.26
CA GLN A 49 -2.69 -0.56 20.58
C GLN A 49 -3.58 -1.31 21.58
N LYS A 50 -3.14 -2.48 22.04
CA LYS A 50 -3.73 -3.13 23.22
C LYS A 50 -3.49 -2.18 24.39
N THR A 51 -4.55 -1.50 24.80
CA THR A 51 -4.65 -0.87 26.12
C THR A 51 -4.53 -1.94 27.21
#